data_AF-A0A840PYY3-F1
#
_entry.id   AF-A0A840PYY3-F1
#
_cell.length_a   1.000
_cell.length_b   1.000
_cell.length_c   1.000
_cell.angle_alpha   90.00
_cell.angle_beta   90.00
_cell.angle_gamma   90.00
#
_symmetry.space_group_name_H-M   'P 1'
#
loop_
_entity.id
_entity.type
_entity.pdbx_description
1 polymer ?
#
loop_
_entity_poly.entity_id
_entity_poly.type
_entity_poly.pdbx_seq_one_letter_code
_entity_poly.pdbx_strand_id
1 'polypeptide(L)'
;MITSDIIKTLLNLYGNVVNDVINDSNEKLIQLLEEQLAQSNKRNEELLKQIESLSQQVRYLTKLLYGSKSEKSKYQAPDGQCSLFDDDSFFNEPEHTEEQSTDTVTYTVVRKIHKKK
;
A
#
# COMPACT_ATOMS: atom_id res chain seq x y z
N MET A 1 -52.10 -55.13 21.03
CA MET A 1 -52.25 -53.71 20.65
C MET A 1 -51.57 -52.78 21.65
N ILE A 2 -51.98 -52.79 22.92
CA ILE A 2 -51.50 -51.87 23.98
C ILE A 2 -49.96 -51.82 24.12
N THR A 3 -49.28 -52.96 24.09
CA THR A 3 -47.80 -53.02 24.21
C THR A 3 -47.08 -52.35 23.03
N SER A 4 -47.61 -52.43 21.81
CA SER A 4 -47.01 -51.79 20.64
C SER A 4 -47.13 -50.26 20.71
N ASP A 5 -48.27 -49.76 21.18
CA ASP A 5 -48.51 -48.31 21.30
C ASP A 5 -47.67 -47.68 22.41
N ILE A 6 -47.47 -48.41 23.53
CA ILE A 6 -46.54 -47.99 24.59
C ILE A 6 -45.10 -47.91 24.04
N ILE A 7 -44.65 -48.92 23.30
CA ILE A 7 -43.29 -48.93 22.71
C ILE A 7 -43.10 -47.75 21.76
N LYS A 8 -44.06 -47.47 20.86
CA LYS A 8 -43.99 -46.33 19.94
C LYS A 8 -43.92 -44.99 20.69
N THR A 9 -44.69 -44.86 21.76
CA THR A 9 -44.71 -43.63 22.58
C THR A 9 -43.37 -43.40 23.27
N LEU A 10 -42.78 -44.46 23.84
CA LEU A 10 -41.46 -44.38 24.49
C LEU A 10 -40.34 -44.06 23.48
N LEU A 11 -40.39 -44.64 22.28
CA LEU A 11 -39.40 -44.41 21.23
C LEU A 11 -39.47 -42.96 20.70
N ASN A 12 -40.67 -42.42 20.55
CA ASN A 12 -40.89 -41.03 20.18
C ASN A 12 -40.39 -40.07 21.28
N LEU A 13 -40.71 -40.35 22.54
CA LEU A 13 -40.24 -39.55 23.67
C LEU A 13 -38.70 -39.53 23.75
N TYR A 14 -38.05 -40.69 23.57
CA TYR A 14 -36.60 -40.77 23.53
C TYR A 14 -36.01 -39.98 22.36
N GLY A 15 -36.59 -40.09 21.17
CA GLY A 15 -36.18 -39.32 20.00
C GLY A 15 -36.26 -37.80 20.23
N ASN A 16 -37.34 -37.33 20.86
CA ASN A 16 -37.51 -35.90 21.17
C ASN A 16 -36.48 -35.40 22.17
N VAL A 17 -36.25 -36.15 23.27
CA VAL A 17 -35.25 -35.78 24.28
C VAL A 17 -33.84 -35.71 23.68
N VAL A 18 -33.48 -36.66 22.82
CA VAL A 18 -32.18 -36.65 22.13
C VAL A 18 -32.05 -35.43 21.21
N ASN A 19 -33.10 -35.10 20.45
CA ASN A 19 -33.11 -33.94 19.58
C ASN A 19 -32.97 -32.62 20.36
N ASP A 20 -33.67 -32.47 21.49
CA ASP A 20 -33.59 -31.26 22.31
C ASP A 20 -32.17 -31.03 22.86
N VAL A 21 -31.50 -32.10 23.32
CA VAL A 21 -30.11 -32.02 23.81
C VAL A 21 -29.13 -31.65 22.69
N ILE A 22 -29.31 -32.21 21.49
CA ILE A 22 -28.48 -31.87 20.33
C ILE A 22 -28.71 -30.41 19.93
N ASN A 23 -29.95 -29.94 19.94
CA ASN A 23 -30.28 -28.55 19.56
C ASN A 23 -29.68 -27.54 20.54
N ASP A 24 -29.81 -27.75 21.86
CA ASP A 24 -29.19 -26.88 22.88
C ASP A 24 -27.65 -26.84 22.73
N SER A 25 -27.04 -27.98 22.41
CA SER A 25 -25.59 -28.05 22.18
C SER A 25 -25.18 -27.28 20.92
N ASN A 26 -25.97 -27.38 19.85
CA ASN A 26 -25.74 -26.66 18.61
C ASN A 26 -25.92 -25.14 18.79
N GLU A 27 -26.94 -24.71 19.53
CA GLU A 27 -27.16 -23.30 19.84
C GLU A 27 -25.99 -22.69 20.61
N LYS A 28 -25.48 -23.39 21.63
CA LYS A 28 -24.29 -22.96 22.37
C LYS A 28 -23.05 -22.89 21.48
N LEU A 29 -22.87 -23.85 20.58
CA LEU A 29 -21.76 -23.85 19.63
C LEU A 29 -21.87 -22.68 18.64
N ILE A 30 -23.07 -22.40 18.13
CA ILE A 30 -23.32 -21.26 17.25
C ILE A 30 -22.99 -19.95 17.98
N GLN A 31 -23.48 -19.76 19.21
CA GLN A 31 -23.18 -18.56 20.00
C GLN A 31 -21.68 -18.37 20.22
N LEU A 32 -20.96 -19.44 20.55
CA LEU A 32 -19.51 -19.40 20.73
C LEU A 32 -18.78 -18.99 19.45
N LEU A 33 -19.21 -19.52 18.30
CA LEU A 33 -18.62 -19.21 17.00
C LEU A 33 -18.91 -17.76 16.60
N GLU A 34 -20.12 -17.27 16.84
CA GLU A 34 -20.50 -15.87 16.61
C GLU A 34 -19.68 -14.92 17.48
N GLU A 35 -19.50 -15.25 18.76
CA GLU A 35 -18.67 -14.45 19.66
C GLU A 35 -17.20 -14.43 19.18
N GLN A 36 -16.65 -15.59 18.81
CA GLN A 36 -15.29 -15.68 18.30
C GLN A 36 -15.12 -14.87 17.00
N LEU A 37 -16.12 -14.92 16.10
CA LEU A 37 -16.13 -14.15 14.86
C LEU A 37 -16.16 -12.64 15.15
N ALA A 38 -17.03 -12.20 16.07
CA ALA A 38 -17.13 -10.80 16.47
C ALA A 38 -15.82 -10.29 17.10
N GLN A 39 -15.22 -11.08 18.01
CA GLN A 39 -13.93 -10.74 18.61
C GLN A 39 -12.80 -10.68 17.57
N SER A 40 -12.77 -11.61 16.62
CA SER A 40 -11.79 -11.63 15.52
C SER A 40 -11.92 -10.39 14.63
N ASN A 41 -13.15 -10.08 14.21
CA ASN A 41 -13.43 -8.90 13.37
C ASN A 41 -13.02 -7.60 14.08
N LYS A 42 -13.33 -7.47 15.37
CA LYS A 42 -12.91 -6.31 16.16
C LYS A 42 -11.39 -6.16 16.22
N ARG A 43 -10.64 -7.25 16.47
CA ARG A 43 -9.18 -7.22 16.45
C ARG A 43 -8.65 -6.83 15.06
N ASN A 44 -9.24 -7.34 13.99
CA ASN A 44 -8.85 -6.98 12.62
C ASN A 44 -9.05 -5.49 12.34
N GLU A 45 -10.18 -4.91 12.76
CA GLU A 45 -10.43 -3.47 12.60
C GLU A 45 -9.40 -2.62 13.37
N GLU A 46 -9.07 -3.02 14.61
CA GLU A 46 -8.04 -2.34 15.40
C GLU A 46 -6.65 -2.41 14.75
N LEU A 47 -6.29 -3.57 14.19
CA LEU A 47 -5.03 -3.75 13.46
C LEU A 47 -5.00 -2.91 12.18
N LEU A 48 -6.10 -2.83 11.43
CA LEU A 48 -6.19 -2.00 10.23
C LEU A 48 -5.98 -0.51 10.56
N LYS A 49 -6.58 -0.01 11.65
CA LYS A 49 -6.37 1.36 12.13
C LYS A 49 -4.91 1.63 12.50
N GLN A 50 -4.23 0.66 13.14
CA GLN A 50 -2.82 0.78 13.47
C GLN A 50 -1.94 0.82 12.20
N ILE A 51 -2.21 -0.04 11.22
CA ILE A 51 -1.51 -0.06 9.94
C ILE A 51 -1.67 1.28 9.21
N GLU A 52 -2.89 1.84 9.18
CA GLU A 52 -3.15 3.14 8.57
C GLU A 52 -2.35 4.25 9.25
N SER A 53 -2.42 4.34 10.58
CA SER A 53 -1.67 5.32 11.37
C SER A 53 -0.15 5.22 11.13
N LEU A 54 0.39 4.01 11.16
CA LEU A 54 1.82 3.77 10.90
C LEU A 54 2.19 4.15 9.46
N SER A 55 1.35 3.83 8.48
CA SER A 55 1.55 4.20 7.08
C SER A 55 1.58 5.72 6.89
N GLN A 56 0.68 6.44 7.55
CA GLN A 56 0.67 7.91 7.55
C GLN A 56 1.94 8.49 8.18
N GLN A 57 2.40 7.93 9.30
CA GLN A 57 3.65 8.34 9.95
C GLN A 57 4.86 8.12 9.05
N VAL A 58 4.96 6.95 8.42
CA VAL A 58 6.04 6.65 7.46
C VAL A 58 6.00 7.65 6.31
N ARG A 59 4.84 7.88 5.70
CA ARG A 59 4.68 8.87 4.62
C ARG A 59 5.09 10.27 5.07
N TYR A 60 4.70 10.69 6.26
CA TYR A 60 5.08 11.99 6.83
C TYR A 60 6.59 12.12 7.02
N LEU A 61 7.23 11.12 7.62
CA LEU A 61 8.68 11.09 7.82
C LEU A 61 9.44 11.05 6.49
N THR A 62 8.98 10.26 5.52
CA THR A 62 9.53 10.24 4.15
C THR A 62 9.42 11.62 3.50
N LYS A 63 8.29 12.32 3.67
CA LYS A 63 8.13 13.70 3.18
C LYS A 63 9.07 14.68 3.88
N LEU A 64 9.31 14.54 5.19
CA LEU A 64 10.28 15.39 5.88
C LEU A 64 11.70 15.19 5.38
N LEU A 65 12.12 13.92 5.21
CA LEU A 65 13.47 13.56 4.77
C LEU A 65 13.74 13.93 3.32
N TYR A 66 12.78 13.69 2.43
CA TYR A 66 13.00 13.79 0.97
C TYR A 66 12.09 14.79 0.27
N GLY A 67 10.99 15.21 0.88
CA GLY A 67 10.06 16.20 0.33
C GLY A 67 10.43 17.64 0.66
N SER A 68 11.39 17.85 1.58
CA SER A 68 11.94 19.17 1.90
C SER A 68 13.05 19.56 0.91
N LYS A 69 12.76 19.59 -0.39
CA LYS A 69 13.53 20.43 -1.32
C LYS A 69 13.11 21.88 -1.10
N SER A 70 13.35 22.43 0.09
CA SER A 70 13.53 23.87 0.19
C SER A 70 14.89 24.09 -0.47
N GLU A 71 14.86 24.35 -1.77
CA GLU A 71 15.88 25.16 -2.40
C GLU A 71 15.85 26.48 -1.63
N LYS A 72 16.55 26.52 -0.50
CA LYS A 72 16.95 27.80 0.05
C LYS A 72 17.79 28.37 -1.07
N SER A 73 17.22 29.35 -1.77
CA SER A 73 17.92 30.37 -2.53
C SER A 73 19.07 30.88 -1.67
N LYS A 74 20.16 30.10 -1.65
CA LYS A 74 21.50 30.50 -1.26
C LYS A 74 22.31 30.80 -2.51
N TYR A 75 21.78 30.44 -3.67
CA TYR A 75 22.15 31.02 -4.94
C TYR A 75 21.34 32.30 -5.11
N GLN A 76 21.73 33.37 -4.40
CA GLN A 76 21.98 34.57 -5.19
C GLN A 76 23.13 34.14 -6.09
N ALA A 77 22.80 33.69 -7.30
CA ALA A 77 23.80 33.41 -8.31
C ALA A 77 24.67 34.68 -8.37
N PRO A 78 26.00 34.58 -8.19
CA PRO A 78 26.87 35.73 -8.38
C PRO A 78 26.54 36.35 -9.74
N ASP A 79 26.48 37.69 -9.82
CA ASP A 79 26.10 38.41 -11.04
C ASP A 79 26.73 37.74 -12.28
N GLY A 80 25.87 37.18 -13.15
CA GLY A 80 26.28 36.52 -14.39
C GLY A 80 26.01 35.01 -14.51
N GLN A 81 25.39 34.34 -13.53
CA GLN A 81 24.87 32.97 -13.72
C GLN A 81 23.33 32.94 -13.72
N CYS A 82 22.75 32.47 -14.82
CA CYS A 82 21.33 32.14 -14.95
C CYS A 82 21.06 30.77 -14.31
N SER A 83 19.92 30.58 -13.63
CA SER A 83 19.59 29.26 -13.08
C SER A 83 19.21 28.32 -14.22
N LEU A 84 19.75 27.10 -14.20
CA LEU A 84 19.39 26.05 -15.16
C LEU A 84 17.91 25.61 -15.05
N PHE A 85 17.25 26.00 -13.95
CA PHE A 85 15.85 25.69 -13.67
C PHE A 85 14.95 26.92 -13.72
N ASP A 86 15.47 28.09 -14.13
CA ASP A 86 14.59 29.19 -14.50
C ASP A 86 13.81 28.73 -15.75
N ASP A 87 12.49 28.93 -15.76
CA ASP A 87 11.62 28.64 -16.90
C ASP A 87 12.00 29.58 -18.07
N ASP A 88 13.11 29.27 -18.74
CA ASP A 88 13.53 29.90 -19.97
C ASP A 88 12.46 29.58 -21.02
N SER A 89 11.56 30.54 -21.22
CA SER A 89 10.56 30.50 -22.29
C SER A 89 11.18 30.41 -23.69
N PHE A 90 12.51 30.48 -23.78
CA PHE A 90 13.32 30.37 -25.00
C PHE A 90 13.24 28.98 -25.64
N PHE A 91 12.93 27.91 -24.87
CA PHE A 91 12.79 26.55 -25.39
C PHE A 91 11.35 26.14 -25.72
N ASN A 92 10.37 27.06 -25.60
CA ASN A 92 8.97 26.76 -25.93
C ASN A 92 8.64 26.90 -27.42
N GLU A 93 9.58 27.39 -28.24
CA GLU A 93 9.42 27.38 -29.69
C GLU A 93 9.92 26.04 -30.24
N PRO A 94 9.06 25.22 -30.88
CA PRO A 94 9.52 24.01 -31.53
C PRO A 94 10.44 24.40 -32.69
N GLU A 95 11.74 24.10 -32.56
CA GLU A 95 12.71 24.25 -33.64
C GLU A 95 12.36 23.26 -34.76
N HIS A 96 11.69 23.77 -35.79
CA HIS A 96 11.24 22.98 -36.93
C HIS A 96 12.42 22.76 -37.88
N THR A 97 13.21 21.71 -37.64
CA THR A 97 14.12 21.20 -38.67
C THR A 97 13.88 19.70 -38.83
N GLU A 98 13.07 19.39 -39.83
CA GLU A 98 12.92 18.05 -40.38
C GLU A 98 14.29 17.63 -40.93
N GLU A 99 14.98 16.75 -40.21
CA GLU A 99 15.91 15.71 -40.71
C GLU A 99 16.87 15.30 -39.59
N GLN A 100 16.45 14.29 -38.82
CA GLN A 100 17.29 13.64 -37.83
C GLN A 100 18.25 12.67 -38.54
N SER A 101 19.41 13.16 -38.99
CA SER A 101 20.53 12.31 -39.39
C SER A 101 21.47 12.10 -38.22
N THR A 102 21.34 10.96 -37.55
CA THR A 102 22.32 10.48 -36.58
C THR A 102 23.56 10.00 -37.31
N ASP A 103 24.69 10.68 -37.17
CA ASP A 103 25.99 10.05 -37.45
C ASP A 103 27.01 10.36 -36.35
N THR A 104 27.52 9.26 -35.81
CA THR A 104 28.49 9.17 -34.71
C THR A 104 29.89 9.57 -35.16
N VAL A 105 30.55 10.47 -34.44
CA VAL A 105 31.98 10.77 -34.66
C VAL A 105 32.78 10.52 -33.39
N THR A 106 33.63 9.49 -33.42
CA THR A 106 34.68 9.24 -32.43
C THR A 106 35.95 10.00 -32.81
N TYR A 107 36.59 10.66 -31.84
CA TYR A 107 37.89 11.30 -32.03
C TYR A 107 38.90 10.85 -30.97
N THR A 108 40.14 10.60 -31.41
CA THR A 108 41.27 10.28 -30.55
C THR A 108 42.07 11.55 -30.23
N VAL A 109 42.48 11.71 -28.97
CA VAL A 109 43.18 12.91 -28.50
C VAL A 109 44.68 12.66 -28.45
N VAL A 110 45.47 13.34 -29.29
CA VAL A 110 46.93 13.40 -29.18
C VAL A 110 47.34 14.77 -28.64
N ARG A 111 47.96 14.81 -27.45
CA ARG A 111 48.42 16.05 -26.83
C ARG A 111 49.89 16.32 -27.19
N LYS A 112 50.19 17.49 -27.76
CA LYS A 112 51.58 17.99 -27.87
C LYS A 112 51.93 18.86 -26.66
N ILE A 113 52.96 18.46 -25.92
CA ILE A 113 53.52 19.23 -24.81
C ILE A 113 54.43 20.32 -25.39
N HIS A 114 54.17 21.59 -25.06
CA HIS A 114 55.09 22.69 -25.35
C HIS A 114 55.61 23.27 -24.03
N LYS A 115 56.94 23.23 -23.86
CA LYS A 115 57.66 23.82 -22.73
C LYS A 115 57.70 25.34 -22.89
N LYS A 116 57.33 26.09 -21.84
CA LYS A 116 57.45 27.56 -21.82
C LYS A 116 58.93 27.96 -21.66
N LYS A 117 59.34 29.02 -22.37
CA LYS A 117 60.63 29.69 -22.24
C LYS A 117 60.71 30.46 -20.92
#